data_AF-A0A3L6DPC5-F1
#
_entry.id   AF-A0A3L6DPC5-F1
#
_cell.length_a   1.000
_cell.length_b   1.000
_cell.length_c   1.000
_cell.angle_alpha   90.00
_cell.angle_beta   90.00
_cell.angle_gamma   90.00
#
_symmetry.space_group_name_H-M   'P 1'
#
loop_
_entity.id
_entity.type
_entity.pdbx_description
1 polymer ?
#
loop_
_entity_poly.entity_id
_entity_poly.type
_entity_poly.pdbx_seq_one_letter_code
_entity_poly.pdbx_strand_id
1 'polypeptide(L)'
;MRYEALFLRDAKYCNNLHLQVSRQEWLTFATNCLDNGFYTIASKAFANALVHIHPSHPGHLDSANSIEEKDKIIEITGLQNLAKSLSAQHCVQIKSTEYMERRASGVHEKYNLQSGKPKLTGSSMFRLGIKTRNIKKLLRSQERNLGDLKQS
;
A
#
# COMPACT_ATOMS: atom_id res chain seq x y z
N MET A 1 7.43 3.93 15.16
CA MET A 1 8.83 3.53 14.88
C MET A 1 9.02 3.49 13.36
N ARG A 2 10.20 3.87 12.81
CA ARG A 2 10.47 3.81 11.36
C ARG A 2 11.34 2.60 11.04
N TYR A 3 11.18 2.04 9.85
CA TYR A 3 11.95 0.87 9.38
C TYR A 3 13.45 1.14 9.42
N GLU A 4 13.88 2.30 8.93
CA GLU A 4 15.29 2.68 8.83
C GLU A 4 15.95 2.78 10.21
N ALA A 5 15.21 3.26 11.22
CA ALA A 5 15.71 3.34 12.59
C ALA A 5 15.94 1.94 13.19
N LEU A 6 15.01 1.01 12.93
CA LEU A 6 15.12 -0.37 13.38
C LEU A 6 16.27 -1.09 12.67
N PHE A 7 16.36 -0.92 11.36
CA PHE A 7 17.44 -1.48 10.53
C PHE A 7 18.83 -0.95 10.93
N LEU A 8 18.96 0.36 11.18
CA LEU A 8 20.22 0.95 11.63
C LEU A 8 20.65 0.45 13.02
N ARG A 9 19.70 0.25 13.94
CA ARG A 9 19.99 -0.34 15.25
C ARG A 9 20.52 -1.76 15.08
N ASP A 10 19.86 -2.54 14.24
CA ASP A 10 20.24 -3.92 13.95
C ASP A 10 21.66 -4.00 13.36
N ALA A 11 21.95 -3.18 12.36
CA ALA A 11 23.27 -3.11 11.74
C ALA A 11 24.37 -2.63 12.69
N LYS A 12 24.07 -1.66 13.56
CA LYS A 12 25.03 -1.08 14.50
C LYS A 12 25.39 -2.00 15.66
N TYR A 13 24.45 -2.83 16.09
CA TYR A 13 24.59 -3.69 17.27
C TYR A 13 24.59 -5.18 16.94
N CYS A 14 24.99 -5.56 15.73
CA CYS A 14 25.04 -6.95 15.26
C CYS A 14 25.86 -7.90 16.15
N ASN A 15 26.85 -7.38 16.89
CA ASN A 15 27.70 -8.16 17.80
C ASN A 15 27.29 -8.04 19.28
N ASN A 16 26.27 -7.24 19.60
CA ASN A 16 25.80 -7.01 20.96
C ASN A 16 24.39 -7.58 21.12
N LEU A 17 24.30 -8.82 21.61
CA LEU A 17 23.05 -9.57 21.81
C LEU A 17 21.96 -8.78 22.57
N HIS A 18 22.34 -7.92 23.52
CA HIS A 18 21.40 -7.12 24.31
C HIS A 18 20.89 -5.85 23.61
N LEU A 19 21.53 -5.43 22.50
CA LEU A 19 21.22 -4.21 21.77
C LEU A 19 20.77 -4.47 20.32
N GLN A 20 20.96 -5.70 19.84
CA GLN A 20 20.46 -6.20 18.56
C GLN A 20 18.92 -6.21 18.55
N VAL A 21 18.35 -6.02 17.36
CA VAL A 21 16.90 -6.15 17.21
C VAL A 21 16.53 -7.62 17.27
N SER A 22 15.67 -7.98 18.22
CA SER A 22 15.19 -9.36 18.32
C SER A 22 14.26 -9.72 17.16
N ARG A 23 14.15 -11.02 16.84
CA ARG A 23 13.14 -11.55 15.91
C ARG A 23 11.73 -11.08 16.30
N GLN A 24 11.39 -11.10 17.59
CA GLN A 24 10.08 -10.71 18.07
C GLN A 24 9.78 -9.23 17.82
N GLU A 25 10.77 -8.35 17.97
CA GLU A 25 10.62 -6.93 17.64
C GLU A 25 10.39 -6.73 16.13
N TRP A 26 11.14 -7.45 15.28
CA TRP A 26 10.92 -7.42 13.83
C TRP A 26 9.52 -7.91 13.45
N LEU A 27 9.03 -8.98 14.07
CA LEU A 27 7.68 -9.52 13.82
C LEU A 27 6.60 -8.53 14.27
N THR A 28 6.72 -7.99 15.48
CA THR A 28 5.76 -7.00 15.99
C THR A 28 5.72 -5.77 15.09
N PHE A 29 6.87 -5.29 14.64
CA PHE A 29 6.94 -4.18 13.70
C PHE A 29 6.32 -4.54 12.33
N ALA A 30 6.63 -5.73 11.80
CA ALA A 30 6.12 -6.20 10.51
C ALA A 30 4.59 -6.35 10.48
N THR A 31 4.00 -6.98 11.52
CA THR A 31 2.55 -7.13 11.66
C THR A 31 1.86 -5.78 11.74
N ASN A 32 2.38 -4.86 12.56
CA ASN A 32 1.85 -3.50 12.60
C ASN A 32 1.93 -2.82 11.23
N CYS A 33 3.02 -2.96 10.47
CA CYS A 33 3.10 -2.41 9.13
C CYS A 33 2.09 -3.05 8.16
N LEU A 34 1.85 -4.36 8.27
CA LEU A 34 0.89 -5.09 7.46
C LEU A 34 -0.54 -4.59 7.71
N ASP A 35 -0.94 -4.50 8.98
CA ASP A 35 -2.27 -4.06 9.41
C ASP A 35 -2.55 -2.60 9.01
N ASN A 36 -1.51 -1.76 8.98
CA ASN A 36 -1.61 -0.36 8.59
C ASN A 36 -1.43 -0.13 7.07
N GLY A 37 -1.32 -1.19 6.26
CA GLY A 37 -1.24 -1.08 4.80
C GLY A 37 0.14 -0.70 4.24
N PHE A 38 1.18 -0.68 5.06
CA PHE A 38 2.57 -0.42 4.65
C PHE A 38 3.25 -1.70 4.13
N TYR A 39 2.67 -2.30 3.10
CA TYR A 39 2.99 -3.65 2.63
C TYR A 39 4.45 -3.85 2.20
N THR A 40 5.05 -2.85 1.55
CA THR A 40 6.49 -2.87 1.16
C THR A 40 7.40 -2.95 2.39
N ILE A 41 7.08 -2.18 3.43
CA ILE A 41 7.84 -2.12 4.67
C ILE A 41 7.63 -3.40 5.47
N ALA A 42 6.39 -3.89 5.56
CA ALA A 42 6.05 -5.15 6.20
C ALA A 42 6.84 -6.32 5.59
N SER A 43 6.88 -6.44 4.26
CA SER A 43 7.66 -7.48 3.58
C SER A 43 9.15 -7.43 3.92
N LYS A 44 9.73 -6.22 4.02
CA LYS A 44 11.15 -6.06 4.39
C LYS A 44 11.39 -6.43 5.85
N ALA A 45 10.49 -6.07 6.76
CA ALA A 45 10.58 -6.41 8.16
C ALA A 45 10.46 -7.93 8.40
N PHE A 46 9.53 -8.61 7.72
CA PHE A 46 9.46 -10.08 7.74
C PHE A 46 10.74 -10.73 7.19
N ALA A 47 11.36 -10.15 6.16
CA ALA A 47 12.66 -10.64 5.66
C ALA A 47 13.74 -10.58 6.75
N ASN A 48 13.80 -9.47 7.49
CA ASN A 48 14.77 -9.31 8.58
C ASN A 48 14.45 -10.26 9.75
N ALA A 49 13.18 -10.47 10.10
CA ALA A 49 12.78 -11.46 11.11
C ALA A 49 13.27 -12.89 10.77
N LEU A 50 13.27 -13.26 9.49
CA LEU A 50 13.81 -14.55 9.02
C LEU A 50 15.34 -14.62 9.12
N VAL A 51 16.07 -13.51 8.95
CA VAL A 51 17.53 -13.49 9.11
C VAL A 51 17.93 -13.73 10.58
N HIS A 52 17.12 -13.26 11.53
CA HIS A 52 17.32 -13.46 12.97
C HIS A 52 16.80 -14.81 13.48
N ILE A 53 16.55 -15.78 12.60
CA ILE A 53 16.39 -17.18 13.02
C ILE A 53 17.77 -17.62 13.52
N HIS A 54 17.89 -17.77 14.84
CA HIS A 54 19.10 -18.32 15.43
C HIS A 54 19.41 -19.66 14.76
N PRO A 55 20.61 -19.87 14.21
CA PRO A 55 21.15 -21.20 14.09
C PRO A 55 21.42 -21.64 15.53
N SER A 56 20.40 -22.17 16.21
CA SER A 56 20.56 -22.80 17.50
C SER A 56 21.72 -23.78 17.38
N HIS A 57 22.69 -23.67 18.29
CA HIS A 57 23.84 -24.57 18.34
C HIS A 57 23.36 -26.02 18.15
N PRO A 58 24.00 -26.79 17.25
CA PRO A 58 23.50 -28.11 16.83
C PRO A 58 23.54 -29.20 17.92
N GLY A 59 23.76 -28.82 19.19
CA GLY A 59 23.98 -29.74 20.29
C GLY A 59 22.75 -30.10 21.14
N HIS A 60 21.64 -29.35 21.10
CA HIS A 60 20.54 -29.61 22.04
C HIS A 60 19.21 -28.95 21.63
N LEU A 61 18.53 -29.49 20.63
CA LEU A 61 17.11 -29.19 20.39
C LEU A 61 16.35 -30.51 20.34
N ASP A 62 15.46 -30.70 21.30
CA ASP A 62 14.46 -31.76 21.26
C ASP A 62 13.67 -31.66 19.95
N SER A 63 13.39 -32.82 19.33
CA SER A 63 12.70 -32.94 18.03
C SER A 63 11.42 -32.08 17.93
N ALA A 64 10.68 -31.92 19.04
CA ALA A 64 9.48 -31.09 19.11
C ALA A 64 9.77 -29.59 18.88
N ASN A 65 10.84 -29.06 19.46
CA ASN A 65 11.23 -27.65 19.29
C ASN A 65 11.65 -27.38 17.83
N SER A 66 12.24 -28.36 17.15
CA SER A 66 12.59 -28.23 15.73
C SER A 66 11.37 -28.18 14.81
N ILE A 67 10.26 -28.84 15.15
CA ILE A 67 9.03 -28.82 14.34
C ILE A 67 8.34 -27.46 14.49
N GLU A 68 8.18 -27.00 15.73
CA GLU A 68 7.55 -25.71 16.01
C GLU A 68 8.34 -24.53 15.39
N GLU A 69 9.68 -24.60 15.39
CA GLU A 69 10.53 -23.61 14.73
C GLU A 69 10.27 -23.58 13.21
N LYS A 70 10.13 -24.75 12.57
CA LYS A 70 9.82 -24.85 11.13
C LYS A 70 8.45 -24.28 10.80
N ASP A 71 7.44 -24.57 11.62
CA ASP A 71 6.09 -24.04 11.42
C ASP A 71 6.07 -22.50 11.48
N LYS A 72 6.79 -21.92 12.45
CA LYS A 72 6.96 -20.45 12.55
C LYS A 72 7.67 -19.86 11.33
N ILE A 73 8.64 -20.56 10.75
CA ILE A 73 9.34 -20.10 9.54
C ILE A 73 8.38 -20.09 8.35
N ILE A 74 7.56 -21.14 8.21
CA ILE A 74 6.55 -21.24 7.14
C ILE A 74 5.54 -20.10 7.28
N GLU A 75 5.05 -19.86 8.50
CA GLU A 75 4.11 -18.77 8.78
C GLU A 75 4.68 -17.40 8.38
N ILE A 76 5.89 -17.06 8.85
CA ILE A 76 6.54 -15.78 8.54
C ILE A 76 6.78 -15.63 7.04
N THR A 77 7.16 -16.71 6.36
CA THR A 77 7.35 -16.72 4.90
C THR A 77 6.02 -16.49 4.18
N GLY A 78 4.93 -17.09 4.65
CA GLY A 78 3.57 -16.85 4.16
C GLY A 78 3.17 -15.39 4.30
N LEU A 79 3.39 -14.79 5.47
CA LEU A 79 3.11 -13.37 5.72
C LEU A 79 3.96 -12.44 4.87
N GLN A 80 5.24 -12.76 4.66
CA GLN A 80 6.11 -12.01 3.77
C GLN A 80 5.56 -12.02 2.33
N ASN A 81 5.15 -13.19 1.83
CA ASN A 81 4.61 -13.34 0.48
C ASN A 81 3.27 -12.63 0.32
N LEU A 82 2.41 -12.69 1.34
CA LEU A 82 1.17 -11.93 1.39
C LEU A 82 1.45 -10.42 1.29
N ALA A 83 2.39 -9.90 2.08
CA ALA A 83 2.77 -8.49 2.04
C ALA A 83 3.33 -8.09 0.65
N LYS A 84 4.13 -8.95 0.00
CA LYS A 84 4.58 -8.71 -1.39
C LYS A 84 3.42 -8.65 -2.37
N SER A 85 2.48 -9.58 -2.27
CA SER A 85 1.28 -9.62 -3.14
C SER A 85 0.43 -8.36 -2.99
N LEU A 86 0.13 -7.97 -1.74
CA LEU A 86 -0.63 -6.75 -1.45
C LEU A 86 0.10 -5.49 -1.90
N SER A 87 1.43 -5.46 -1.75
CA SER A 87 2.25 -4.37 -2.27
C SER A 87 2.16 -4.26 -3.79
N ALA A 88 2.17 -5.39 -4.50
CA ALA A 88 2.03 -5.41 -5.95
C ALA A 88 0.63 -4.91 -6.35
N GLN A 89 -0.42 -5.47 -5.76
CA GLN A 89 -1.82 -5.12 -6.01
C GLN A 89 -2.10 -3.62 -5.76
N HIS A 90 -1.56 -3.05 -4.70
CA HIS A 90 -1.83 -1.66 -4.32
C HIS A 90 -0.80 -0.65 -4.85
N CYS A 91 0.05 -1.05 -5.81
CA CYS A 91 1.00 -0.13 -6.40
C CYS A 91 0.31 1.01 -7.14
N VAL A 92 0.98 2.17 -7.21
CA VAL A 92 0.46 3.38 -7.87
C VAL A 92 0.13 3.12 -9.34
N GLN A 93 0.90 2.25 -9.99
CA GLN A 93 0.68 1.87 -11.39
C GLN A 93 -0.66 1.17 -11.57
N ILE A 94 -0.95 0.12 -10.78
CA ILE A 94 -2.23 -0.60 -10.82
C ILE A 94 -3.40 0.31 -10.43
N LYS A 95 -3.25 1.12 -9.37
CA LYS A 95 -4.28 2.10 -9.02
C LYS A 95 -4.54 3.12 -10.12
N SER A 96 -3.50 3.51 -10.85
CA SER A 96 -3.62 4.42 -11.99
C SER A 96 -4.28 3.73 -13.18
N THR A 97 -3.95 2.47 -13.48
CA THR A 97 -4.62 1.72 -14.57
C THR A 97 -6.09 1.52 -14.24
N GLU A 98 -6.43 1.07 -13.03
CA GLU A 98 -7.82 0.94 -12.58
C GLU A 98 -8.58 2.27 -12.66
N TYR A 99 -7.95 3.38 -12.29
CA TYR A 99 -8.57 4.71 -12.42
C TYR A 99 -8.81 5.09 -13.89
N MET A 100 -7.85 4.81 -14.77
CA MET A 100 -7.97 5.09 -16.20
C MET A 100 -9.02 4.21 -16.87
N GLU A 101 -9.13 2.93 -16.49
CA GLU A 101 -10.19 2.03 -16.90
C GLU A 101 -11.55 2.53 -16.44
N ARG A 102 -11.70 2.88 -15.16
CA ARG A 102 -12.95 3.49 -14.63
C ARG A 102 -13.34 4.75 -15.39
N ARG A 103 -12.35 5.59 -15.74
CA ARG A 103 -12.57 6.79 -16.56
C ARG A 103 -12.98 6.44 -17.99
N ALA A 104 -12.38 5.43 -18.60
CA ALA A 104 -12.65 5.01 -19.98
C ALA A 104 -14.01 4.31 -20.12
N SER A 105 -14.39 3.48 -19.13
CA SER A 105 -15.67 2.77 -19.12
C SER A 105 -16.87 3.69 -18.88
N GLY A 106 -16.66 4.99 -18.60
CA GLY A 106 -17.74 5.94 -18.34
C GLY A 106 -18.60 5.58 -17.12
N VAL A 107 -18.15 4.60 -16.32
CA VAL A 107 -18.78 4.19 -15.06
C VAL A 107 -18.49 5.30 -14.06
N HIS A 108 -19.27 6.36 -14.16
CA HIS A 108 -19.55 7.18 -13.01
C HIS A 108 -20.16 6.23 -12.00
N GLU A 109 -19.37 5.80 -11.02
CA GLU A 109 -19.91 5.37 -9.74
C GLU A 109 -20.90 6.46 -9.36
N LYS A 110 -22.18 6.16 -9.55
CA LYS A 110 -23.24 6.92 -8.92
C LYS A 110 -22.94 6.67 -7.45
N TYR A 111 -22.22 7.60 -6.82
CA TYR A 111 -22.35 7.80 -5.40
C TYR A 111 -23.85 7.68 -5.17
N ASN A 112 -24.26 6.69 -4.37
CA ASN A 112 -25.64 6.49 -3.95
C ASN A 112 -26.04 7.72 -3.13
N LEU A 113 -26.21 8.85 -3.81
CA LEU A 113 -26.93 10.01 -3.36
C LEU A 113 -28.37 9.61 -3.62
N GLN A 114 -28.99 9.08 -2.56
CA GLN A 114 -30.43 8.97 -2.42
C GLN A 114 -31.12 10.08 -3.22
N SER A 115 -32.10 9.71 -4.05
CA SER A 115 -32.83 10.61 -4.93
C SER A 115 -33.77 11.51 -4.10
N GLY A 116 -33.20 12.41 -3.34
CA GLY A 116 -33.82 13.61 -2.80
C GLY A 116 -32.81 14.72 -3.00
N LYS A 117 -33.18 15.81 -3.68
CA LYS A 117 -32.30 16.98 -3.92
C LYS A 117 -31.56 17.32 -2.60
N PRO A 118 -30.27 17.00 -2.44
CA PRO A 118 -29.58 17.33 -1.20
C PRO A 118 -29.32 18.82 -1.25
N LYS A 119 -29.56 19.53 -0.14
CA LYS A 119 -29.01 20.88 0.05
C LYS A 119 -27.49 20.74 0.01
N LEU A 120 -26.89 21.02 -1.15
CA LEU A 120 -25.45 21.01 -1.34
C LEU A 120 -24.85 22.11 -0.47
N THR A 121 -23.87 21.77 0.37
CA THR A 121 -23.05 22.76 1.08
C THR A 121 -22.44 23.75 0.09
N GLY A 122 -22.24 25.01 0.51
CA GLY A 122 -21.71 26.07 -0.37
C GLY A 122 -20.41 25.69 -1.09
N SER A 123 -19.54 24.91 -0.44
CA SER A 123 -18.31 24.37 -1.05
C SER A 123 -18.58 23.43 -2.23
N SER A 124 -19.61 22.59 -2.13
CA SER A 124 -20.03 21.68 -3.20
C SER A 124 -20.62 22.45 -4.39
N MET A 125 -21.48 23.43 -4.09
CA MET A 125 -22.03 24.36 -5.10
C MET A 125 -20.93 25.13 -5.84
N PHE A 126 -19.93 25.63 -5.12
CA PHE A 126 -18.80 26.34 -5.70
C PHE A 126 -18.00 25.45 -6.65
N ARG A 127 -17.60 24.25 -6.19
CA ARG A 127 -16.86 23.28 -7.03
C ARG A 127 -17.66 22.85 -8.26
N LEU A 128 -18.98 22.65 -8.10
CA LEU A 128 -19.88 22.35 -9.21
C LEU A 128 -19.91 23.50 -10.23
N GLY A 129 -20.02 24.74 -9.77
CA GLY A 129 -19.99 25.93 -10.63
C GLY A 129 -18.70 26.05 -11.44
N ILE A 130 -17.55 25.81 -10.81
CA ILE A 130 -16.26 25.77 -11.52
C ILE A 130 -16.25 24.68 -12.60
N LYS A 131 -16.70 23.46 -12.26
CA LYS A 131 -16.76 22.34 -13.21
C LYS A 131 -17.66 22.67 -14.40
N THR A 132 -18.85 23.22 -14.16
CA THR A 132 -19.79 23.64 -15.21
C THR A 132 -19.20 24.72 -16.11
N ARG A 133 -18.51 25.71 -15.54
CA ARG A 133 -17.85 26.77 -16.31
C ARG A 133 -16.74 26.21 -17.22
N ASN A 134 -15.93 25.28 -16.69
CA ASN A 134 -14.84 24.68 -17.45
C ASN A 134 -15.35 23.82 -18.61
N ILE A 135 -16.41 23.04 -18.40
CA ILE A 135 -17.06 22.25 -19.47
C ILE A 135 -17.57 23.18 -20.58
N LYS A 136 -18.28 24.26 -20.22
CA LYS A 136 -18.78 25.23 -21.21
C LYS A 136 -17.65 25.92 -21.99
N LYS A 137 -16.51 26.20 -21.35
CA LYS A 137 -15.33 26.74 -22.04
C LYS A 137 -14.70 25.72 -22.99
N LEU A 138 -14.61 24.46 -22.57
CA LEU A 138 -14.06 23.38 -23.39
C LEU A 138 -14.90 23.17 -24.66
N LEU A 139 -16.21 23.08 -24.53
CA LEU A 139 -17.12 22.94 -25.68
C LEU A 139 -16.95 24.10 -26.67
N ARG A 140 -16.93 25.35 -26.16
CA ARG A 140 -16.67 26.53 -27.00
C ARG A 140 -15.30 26.55 -27.67
N SER A 141 -14.26 26.00 -27.04
CA SER A 141 -12.95 25.87 -27.70
C SER A 141 -12.97 24.81 -28.79
N GLN A 142 -13.67 23.69 -28.56
CA GLN A 142 -13.80 22.61 -29.54
C GLN A 142 -14.63 23.06 -30.75
N GLU A 143 -15.71 23.81 -30.53
CA GLU A 143 -16.53 24.41 -31.61
C GLU A 143 -15.73 25.41 -32.46
N ARG A 144 -14.91 26.27 -31.83
CA ARG A 144 -14.03 27.21 -32.57
C ARG A 144 -12.99 26.49 -33.41
N ASN A 145 -12.31 25.50 -32.83
CA ASN A 145 -11.33 24.68 -33.56
C ASN A 145 -11.94 23.92 -34.75
N LEU A 146 -13.24 23.59 -34.70
CA LEU A 146 -13.95 22.93 -35.80
C LEU A 146 -14.44 23.91 -36.88
N GLY A 147 -14.73 25.16 -36.50
CA GLY A 147 -15.09 26.23 -37.43
C GLY A 147 -13.93 26.67 -38.32
N ASP A 148 -12.72 26.74 -37.76
CA ASP A 148 -11.51 27.14 -38.48
C ASP A 148 -11.07 26.10 -39.54
N LEU A 149 -11.46 24.82 -39.37
CA LEU A 149 -11.22 23.73 -40.33
C LEU A 149 -12.19 23.72 -41.53
N LYS A 150 -13.29 24.48 -41.49
CA LYS A 150 -14.27 24.57 -42.59
C LYS A 150 -14.09 25.79 -43.49
N GLN A 151 -13.14 26.66 -43.18
CA GLN A 151 -12.82 27.86 -43.97
C GLN A 151 -11.45 27.82 -44.68
N SER A 152 -10.76 26.67 -44.63
CA SER A 152 -9.57 26.39 -45.44
C SER A 152 -9.88 25.39 -46.54
#